data_AF-A0A2V9Q1K4-F1
#
_entry.id   AF-A0A2V9Q1K4-F1
#
_cell.length_a   1.000
_cell.length_b   1.000
_cell.length_c   1.000
_cell.angle_alpha   90.00
_cell.angle_beta   90.00
_cell.angle_gamma   90.00
#
_symmetry.space_group_name_H-M   'P 1'
#
loop_
_entity.id
_entity.type
_entity.pdbx_description
1 polymer ?
#
loop_
_entity_poly.entity_id
_entity_poly.type
_entity_poly.pdbx_seq_one_letter_code
_entity_poly.pdbx_strand_id
1 'polypeptide(L)'
;MSYLGKRQEANQYATVEDFRNVFTEDLDGLYQLAYLVAGDHEKAEQAFVSGIEDSVNSNRVFKEWARSWAKRTVIQNAIRLVQPHPANSGVSEVRFVMADGKRPEPQHTDLELDTVLALEPFERFVFVMSVLERYSDKECALLLGCLALDVRQARANAIEKLANSVRTAAESMRDNDAVITVNRVIHSVDTSMLNTGVL
;
A
#
# COMPACT_ATOMS: atom_id res chain seq x y z
N MET A 1 47.42 11.87 22.86
CA MET A 1 46.04 12.39 22.89
C MET A 1 45.37 12.16 21.53
N SER A 2 44.54 11.11 21.35
CA SER A 2 43.60 11.04 20.20
C SER A 2 42.50 9.96 20.35
N TYR A 3 42.05 9.65 21.58
CA TYR A 3 40.94 8.70 21.79
C TYR A 3 39.54 9.33 21.66
N LEU A 4 39.45 10.65 21.48
CA LEU A 4 38.18 11.39 21.40
C LEU A 4 37.58 11.46 19.99
N GLY A 5 38.40 11.39 18.93
CA GLY A 5 37.91 11.46 17.54
C GLY A 5 37.12 10.21 17.10
N LYS A 6 37.54 9.01 17.52
CA LYS A 6 36.86 7.75 17.18
C LYS A 6 35.49 7.58 17.86
N ARG A 7 35.23 8.25 18.98
CA ARG A 7 33.95 8.16 19.72
C ARG A 7 32.86 9.05 19.13
N GLN A 8 33.23 10.16 18.48
CA GLN A 8 32.28 11.09 17.87
C GLN A 8 31.74 10.60 16.53
N GLU A 9 32.54 9.87 15.74
CA GLU A 9 32.08 9.22 14.50
C GLU A 9 31.14 8.05 14.78
N ALA A 10 31.41 7.25 15.82
CA ALA A 10 30.58 6.10 16.19
C ALA A 10 29.16 6.48 16.64
N ASN A 11 28.93 7.74 17.02
CA ASN A 11 27.62 8.23 17.45
C ASN A 11 26.78 8.80 16.29
N GLN A 12 27.35 8.98 15.10
CA GLN A 12 26.65 9.56 13.95
C GLN A 12 25.99 8.51 13.07
N TYR A 13 26.55 7.29 13.05
CA TYR A 13 26.03 6.19 12.24
C TYR A 13 25.02 5.32 13.01
N ALA A 14 24.02 4.83 12.29
CA ALA A 14 23.05 3.87 12.76
C ALA A 14 23.73 2.55 13.13
N THR A 15 23.44 2.09 14.34
CA THR A 15 23.79 0.78 14.85
C THR A 15 22.65 -0.19 14.59
N VAL A 16 22.89 -1.47 14.86
CA VAL A 16 21.84 -2.50 14.84
C VAL A 16 20.68 -2.13 15.75
N GLU A 17 20.98 -1.56 16.92
CA GLU A 17 19.95 -1.13 17.88
C GLU A 17 19.13 0.06 17.36
N ASP A 18 19.77 1.00 16.66
CA ASP A 18 19.04 2.13 16.05
C ASP A 18 18.06 1.62 14.98
N PHE A 19 18.46 0.66 14.13
CA PHE A 19 17.54 0.03 13.17
C PHE A 19 16.45 -0.78 13.86
N ARG A 20 16.80 -1.55 14.90
CA ARG A 20 15.81 -2.29 15.68
C ARG A 20 14.74 -1.35 16.22
N ASN A 21 15.14 -0.22 16.81
CA ASN A 21 14.23 0.80 17.31
C ASN A 21 13.34 1.38 16.21
N VAL A 22 13.90 1.71 15.05
CA VAL A 22 13.11 2.19 13.89
C VAL A 22 12.02 1.19 13.51
N PHE A 23 12.35 -0.10 13.39
CA PHE A 23 11.37 -1.12 13.02
C PHE A 23 10.36 -1.43 14.12
N THR A 24 10.70 -1.24 15.40
CA THR A 24 9.74 -1.40 16.51
C THR A 24 8.86 -0.17 16.72
N GLU A 25 9.38 1.03 16.52
CA GLU A 25 8.65 2.29 16.69
C GLU A 25 7.69 2.57 15.54
N ASP A 26 8.01 2.13 14.33
CA ASP A 26 7.22 2.34 13.10
C ASP A 26 6.84 1.00 12.44
N LEU A 27 6.55 -0.02 13.27
CA LEU A 27 6.23 -1.37 12.78
C LEU A 27 5.03 -1.34 11.84
N ASP A 28 3.93 -0.74 12.27
CA ASP A 28 2.68 -0.68 11.51
C ASP A 28 2.86 0.06 10.19
N GLY A 29 3.55 1.21 10.21
CA GLY A 29 3.80 2.02 9.02
C GLY A 29 4.70 1.33 8.00
N LEU A 30 5.78 0.69 8.47
CA LEU A 30 6.71 -0.03 7.60
C LEU A 30 6.11 -1.34 7.06
N TYR A 31 5.31 -2.05 7.86
CA TYR A 31 4.58 -3.23 7.39
C TYR A 31 3.47 -2.85 6.40
N GLN A 32 2.72 -1.78 6.67
CA GLN A 32 1.72 -1.25 5.74
C GLN A 32 2.37 -0.82 4.42
N LEU A 33 3.54 -0.18 4.46
CA LEU A 33 4.31 0.12 3.26
C LEU A 33 4.65 -1.16 2.49
N ALA A 34 5.21 -2.17 3.17
CA ALA A 34 5.53 -3.47 2.58
C ALA A 34 4.31 -4.12 1.94
N TYR A 35 3.17 -4.07 2.63
CA TYR A 35 1.90 -4.62 2.16
C TYR A 35 1.36 -3.90 0.92
N LEU A 36 1.36 -2.57 0.93
CA LEU A 36 0.93 -1.78 -0.22
C LEU A 36 1.79 -2.04 -1.46
N VAL A 37 3.11 -2.13 -1.32
CA VAL A 37 3.96 -2.43 -2.49
C VAL A 37 3.85 -3.89 -2.92
N ALA A 38 3.80 -4.84 -1.98
CA ALA A 38 3.75 -6.26 -2.29
C ALA A 38 2.40 -6.69 -2.90
N GLY A 39 1.30 -6.12 -2.42
CA GLY A 39 -0.07 -6.48 -2.81
C GLY A 39 -0.55 -7.82 -2.23
N ASP A 40 0.22 -8.44 -1.34
CA ASP A 40 -0.02 -9.76 -0.77
C ASP A 40 0.66 -9.86 0.60
N HIS A 41 0.00 -10.50 1.57
CA HIS A 41 0.48 -10.57 2.95
C HIS A 41 1.78 -11.39 3.10
N GLU A 42 1.89 -12.51 2.38
CA GLU A 42 3.08 -13.38 2.46
C GLU A 42 4.30 -12.65 1.89
N LYS A 43 4.15 -12.02 0.73
CA LYS A 43 5.23 -11.23 0.12
C LYS A 43 5.58 -9.98 0.94
N ALA A 44 4.60 -9.36 1.60
CA ALA A 44 4.82 -8.22 2.47
C ALA A 44 5.65 -8.60 3.70
N GLU A 45 5.28 -9.69 4.36
CA GLU A 45 6.02 -10.23 5.49
C GLU A 45 7.46 -10.58 5.08
N GLN A 46 7.62 -11.29 3.96
CA GLN A 46 8.95 -11.65 3.47
C GLN A 46 9.81 -10.41 3.13
N ALA A 47 9.23 -9.41 2.46
CA ALA A 47 9.92 -8.15 2.15
C ALA A 47 10.31 -7.38 3.43
N PHE A 48 9.43 -7.39 4.43
CA PHE A 48 9.65 -6.71 5.70
C PHE A 48 10.76 -7.37 6.53
N VAL A 49 10.68 -8.70 6.72
CA VAL A 49 11.69 -9.47 7.47
C VAL A 49 13.06 -9.38 6.79
N SER A 50 13.11 -9.58 5.47
CA SER A 50 14.35 -9.41 4.70
C SER A 50 14.86 -7.96 4.78
N GLY A 51 13.95 -6.99 4.85
CA GLY A 51 14.27 -5.57 5.01
C GLY A 51 14.96 -5.23 6.32
N ILE A 52 14.63 -5.92 7.42
CA ILE A 52 15.32 -5.78 8.70
C ILE A 52 16.76 -6.27 8.58
N GLU A 53 16.94 -7.49 8.05
CA GLU A 53 18.26 -8.10 7.88
C GLU A 53 19.16 -7.27 6.96
N ASP A 54 18.65 -6.86 5.80
CA ASP A 54 19.39 -6.05 4.83
C ASP A 54 19.72 -4.65 5.38
N SER A 55 18.86 -4.04 6.20
CA SER A 55 19.12 -2.73 6.79
C SER A 55 20.28 -2.77 7.77
N VAL A 56 20.39 -3.86 8.54
CA VAL A 56 21.47 -4.10 9.50
C VAL A 56 22.80 -4.42 8.79
N ASN A 57 22.74 -5.16 7.69
CA ASN A 57 23.92 -5.60 6.93
C ASN A 57 24.43 -4.56 5.92
N SER A 58 23.67 -3.48 5.70
CA SER A 58 24.00 -2.41 4.76
C SER A 58 25.09 -1.47 5.28
N ASN A 59 25.67 -0.69 4.36
CA ASN A 59 26.74 0.27 4.60
C ASN A 59 26.43 1.25 5.76
N ARG A 60 27.43 1.96 6.30
CA ARG A 60 27.23 2.90 7.42
C ARG A 60 26.27 4.05 7.04
N VAL A 61 25.01 3.96 7.49
CA VAL A 61 23.98 5.01 7.33
C VAL A 61 24.00 5.93 8.54
N PHE A 62 23.80 7.23 8.37
CA PHE A 62 23.65 8.16 9.49
C PHE A 62 22.33 7.90 10.26
N LYS A 63 22.32 8.02 11.58
CA LYS A 63 21.15 7.70 12.43
C LYS A 63 19.86 8.40 11.98
N GLU A 64 19.97 9.68 11.66
CA GLU A 64 18.84 10.51 11.20
C GLU A 64 18.24 10.03 9.86
N TRP A 65 18.98 9.22 9.09
CA TRP A 65 18.52 8.63 7.82
C TRP A 65 18.05 7.20 7.98
N ALA A 66 18.15 6.60 9.18
CA ALA A 66 17.84 5.18 9.40
C ALA A 66 16.40 4.83 9.02
N ARG A 67 15.43 5.71 9.30
CA ARG A 67 14.02 5.51 8.93
C ARG A 67 13.82 5.52 7.41
N SER A 68 14.35 6.53 6.73
CA SER A 68 14.28 6.61 5.26
C SER A 68 15.00 5.43 4.60
N TRP A 69 16.09 4.98 5.20
CA TRP A 69 16.82 3.79 4.76
C TRP A 69 16.00 2.52 4.94
N ALA A 70 15.37 2.33 6.11
CA ALA A 70 14.49 1.18 6.38
C ALA A 70 13.36 1.07 5.35
N LYS A 71 12.66 2.19 5.09
CA LYS A 71 11.64 2.27 4.03
C LYS A 71 12.18 1.86 2.66
N ARG A 72 13.34 2.41 2.28
CA ARG A 72 13.98 2.10 1.00
C ARG A 72 14.33 0.61 0.89
N THR A 73 14.88 0.02 1.95
CA THR A 73 15.27 -1.40 1.97
C THR A 73 14.04 -2.31 1.86
N VAL A 74 12.94 -1.97 2.54
CA VAL A 74 11.66 -2.69 2.40
C VAL A 74 11.15 -2.64 0.96
N ILE A 75 11.14 -1.45 0.34
CA ILE A 75 10.74 -1.27 -1.07
C ILE A 75 11.65 -2.10 -1.99
N GLN A 76 12.97 -2.06 -1.80
CA GLN A 76 13.91 -2.83 -2.61
C GLN A 76 13.70 -4.34 -2.50
N ASN A 77 13.43 -4.84 -1.30
CA ASN A 77 13.12 -6.25 -1.10
C ASN A 77 11.79 -6.65 -1.76
N ALA A 78 10.76 -5.80 -1.66
CA ALA A 78 9.51 -6.02 -2.37
C ALA A 78 9.69 -6.01 -3.90
N ILE A 79 10.54 -5.12 -4.45
CA ILE A 79 10.87 -5.12 -5.89
C ILE A 79 11.49 -6.45 -6.32
N ARG A 80 12.42 -7.01 -5.53
CA ARG A 80 13.05 -8.32 -5.84
C ARG A 80 12.03 -9.46 -5.86
N LEU A 81 11.05 -9.43 -4.97
CA LEU A 81 10.02 -10.47 -4.82
C LEU A 81 8.91 -10.36 -5.88
N VAL A 82 8.45 -9.15 -6.17
CA VAL A 82 7.31 -8.92 -7.08
C VAL A 82 7.75 -8.74 -8.52
N GLN A 83 8.96 -8.20 -8.75
CA GLN A 83 9.50 -7.85 -10.06
C GLN A 83 8.52 -7.00 -10.91
N PRO A 84 8.08 -5.83 -10.39
CA PRO A 84 7.16 -4.97 -11.11
C PRO A 84 7.83 -4.47 -12.40
N HIS A 85 7.18 -4.68 -13.54
CA HIS A 85 7.68 -4.22 -14.83
C HIS A 85 6.61 -3.41 -15.56
N PRO A 86 6.97 -2.32 -16.27
CA PRO A 86 6.04 -1.67 -17.17
C PRO A 86 5.46 -2.73 -18.11
N ALA A 87 4.13 -2.82 -18.20
CA ALA A 87 3.53 -3.72 -19.17
C ALA A 87 3.99 -3.27 -20.57
N ASN A 88 4.69 -4.13 -21.31
CA ASN A 88 4.67 -4.02 -22.76
C ASN A 88 3.21 -4.13 -23.16
N SER A 89 2.67 -3.11 -23.82
CA SER A 89 1.27 -3.00 -24.28
C SER A 89 0.69 -4.32 -24.80
N GLY A 90 0.18 -5.14 -23.89
CA GLY A 90 0.01 -6.56 -24.12
C GLY A 90 -0.86 -7.12 -23.01
N VAL A 91 -2.16 -6.93 -23.22
CA VAL A 91 -3.30 -7.60 -22.56
C VAL A 91 -3.13 -7.78 -21.06
N SER A 92 -3.72 -6.87 -20.27
CA SER A 92 -4.10 -7.18 -18.89
C SER A 92 -4.83 -8.52 -18.89
N GLU A 93 -4.20 -9.56 -18.35
CA GLU A 93 -4.94 -10.67 -17.79
C GLU A 93 -5.76 -10.08 -16.66
N VAL A 94 -7.00 -9.69 -16.95
CA VAL A 94 -7.98 -9.42 -15.92
C VAL A 94 -8.17 -10.76 -15.21
N ARG A 95 -7.40 -10.97 -14.14
CA ARG A 95 -7.66 -12.03 -13.19
C ARG A 95 -8.92 -11.62 -12.43
N PHE A 96 -10.06 -11.93 -13.03
CA PHE A 96 -11.26 -12.15 -12.25
C PHE A 96 -10.95 -13.31 -11.33
N VAL A 97 -10.53 -13.00 -10.10
CA VAL A 97 -10.55 -13.96 -9.02
C VAL A 97 -12.00 -14.33 -8.85
N MET A 98 -12.41 -15.45 -9.45
CA MET A 98 -13.66 -16.10 -9.08
C MET A 98 -13.47 -16.48 -7.61
N ALA A 99 -14.09 -15.70 -6.74
CA ALA A 99 -14.06 -15.92 -5.30
C ALA A 99 -14.67 -17.30 -5.03
N ASP A 100 -13.81 -18.28 -4.77
CA ASP A 100 -14.22 -19.52 -4.15
C ASP A 100 -14.74 -19.19 -2.75
N GLY A 101 -15.86 -19.79 -2.38
CA GLY A 101 -16.81 -19.32 -1.37
C GLY A 101 -16.35 -19.42 0.08
N LYS A 102 -15.26 -18.74 0.43
CA LYS A 102 -14.84 -18.53 1.81
C LYS A 102 -14.52 -17.05 2.02
N ARG A 103 -15.58 -16.28 2.29
CA ARG A 103 -15.48 -14.89 2.74
C ARG A 103 -14.56 -14.85 3.96
N PRO A 104 -13.41 -14.16 3.92
CA PRO A 104 -12.81 -13.66 5.14
C PRO A 104 -13.85 -12.73 5.77
N GLU A 105 -14.07 -12.86 7.07
CA GLU A 105 -14.91 -11.93 7.81
C GLU A 105 -14.47 -10.49 7.51
N PRO A 106 -15.40 -9.53 7.40
CA PRO A 106 -15.08 -8.15 7.09
C PRO A 106 -14.38 -7.52 8.30
N GLN A 107 -13.08 -7.78 8.43
CA GLN A 107 -12.19 -6.94 9.21
C GLN A 107 -12.17 -5.62 8.46
N HIS A 108 -12.85 -4.60 8.97
CA HIS A 108 -12.93 -3.23 8.46
C HIS A 108 -11.79 -2.90 7.47
N THR A 109 -11.97 -3.24 6.19
CA THR A 109 -10.97 -2.95 5.19
C THR A 109 -11.12 -1.48 4.85
N ASP A 110 -10.04 -0.74 5.03
CA ASP A 110 -9.97 0.64 4.62
C ASP A 110 -10.12 0.66 3.10
N LEU A 111 -11.26 1.15 2.61
CA LEU A 111 -11.60 1.24 1.20
C LEU A 111 -10.45 1.91 0.41
N GLU A 112 -9.72 2.82 1.04
CA GLU A 112 -8.57 3.49 0.44
C GLU A 112 -7.43 2.50 0.15
N LEU A 113 -7.12 1.59 1.06
CA LEU A 113 -6.08 0.57 0.87
C LEU A 113 -6.49 -0.46 -0.18
N ASP A 114 -7.73 -0.94 -0.14
CA ASP A 114 -8.24 -1.92 -1.11
C ASP A 114 -8.13 -1.40 -2.55
N THR A 115 -8.40 -0.10 -2.76
CA THR A 115 -8.26 0.50 -4.09
C THR A 115 -6.83 0.56 -4.59
N VAL A 116 -5.85 0.80 -3.70
CA VAL A 116 -4.42 0.79 -4.06
C VAL A 116 -3.96 -0.64 -4.34
N LEU A 117 -4.41 -1.62 -3.56
CA LEU A 117 -4.07 -3.03 -3.75
C LEU A 117 -4.60 -3.58 -5.08
N ALA A 118 -5.74 -3.07 -5.56
CA ALA A 118 -6.33 -3.44 -6.85
C ALA A 118 -5.58 -2.92 -8.08
N LEU A 119 -4.61 -2.02 -7.94
CA LEU A 119 -3.76 -1.56 -9.05
C LEU A 119 -2.88 -2.70 -9.58
N GLU A 120 -2.48 -2.61 -10.86
CA GLU A 120 -1.46 -3.51 -11.40
C GLU A 120 -0.13 -3.33 -10.65
N PRO A 121 0.70 -4.38 -10.49
CA PRO A 121 1.91 -4.30 -9.68
C PRO A 121 2.79 -3.09 -10.00
N PHE A 122 3.08 -2.83 -11.27
CA PHE A 122 3.91 -1.68 -11.64
C PHE A 122 3.28 -0.33 -11.28
N GLU A 123 1.99 -0.15 -11.55
CA GLU A 123 1.26 1.06 -11.20
C GLU A 123 1.19 1.26 -9.68
N ARG A 124 1.01 0.18 -8.93
CA ARG A 124 0.99 0.17 -7.46
C ARG A 124 2.35 0.61 -6.88
N PHE A 125 3.45 0.01 -7.35
CA PHE A 125 4.80 0.42 -6.93
C PHE A 125 5.04 1.90 -7.26
N VAL A 126 4.72 2.34 -8.48
CA VAL A 126 4.91 3.73 -8.90
C VAL A 126 4.07 4.69 -8.05
N PHE A 127 2.81 4.37 -7.78
CA PHE A 127 1.93 5.18 -6.96
C PHE A 127 2.46 5.32 -5.54
N VAL A 128 2.74 4.19 -4.88
CA VAL A 128 3.24 4.18 -3.50
C VAL A 128 4.57 4.94 -3.40
N MET A 129 5.53 4.66 -4.29
CA MET A 129 6.85 5.30 -4.25
C MET A 129 6.79 6.80 -4.53
N SER A 130 6.08 7.22 -5.59
CA SER A 130 6.14 8.62 -6.03
C SER A 130 5.11 9.54 -5.35
N VAL A 131 3.96 9.00 -4.94
CA VAL A 131 2.87 9.79 -4.34
C VAL A 131 2.93 9.72 -2.82
N LEU A 132 2.97 8.51 -2.24
CA LEU A 132 2.93 8.34 -0.79
C LEU A 132 4.30 8.59 -0.16
N GLU A 133 5.35 8.02 -0.75
CA GLU A 133 6.73 8.11 -0.24
C GLU A 133 7.55 9.24 -0.89
N ARG A 134 6.95 9.99 -1.84
CA ARG A 134 7.51 11.22 -2.45
C ARG A 134 8.86 11.05 -3.16
N TYR A 135 9.17 9.85 -3.64
CA TYR A 135 10.33 9.62 -4.49
C TYR A 135 10.20 10.40 -5.80
N SER A 136 11.31 10.94 -6.29
CA SER A 136 11.32 11.57 -7.62
C SER A 136 11.14 10.54 -8.74
N ASP A 137 10.71 11.01 -9.92
CA ASP A 137 10.58 10.14 -11.11
C ASP A 137 11.89 9.43 -11.44
N LYS A 138 13.03 10.10 -11.22
CA LYS A 138 14.37 9.55 -11.46
C LYS A 138 14.72 8.44 -10.48
N GLU A 139 14.39 8.62 -9.20
CA GLU A 139 14.66 7.60 -8.18
C GLU A 139 13.75 6.38 -8.35
N CYS A 140 12.47 6.59 -8.70
CA CYS A 140 11.56 5.50 -9.04
C CYS A 140 12.09 4.72 -10.24
N ALA A 141 12.47 5.41 -11.32
CA ALA A 141 13.01 4.81 -12.53
C ALA A 141 14.27 3.98 -12.24
N LEU A 142 15.18 4.51 -11.43
CA LEU A 142 16.41 3.82 -11.02
C LEU A 142 16.11 2.55 -10.22
N LEU A 143 15.19 2.61 -9.27
CA LEU A 143 14.84 1.48 -8.41
C LEU A 143 14.07 0.39 -9.16
N LEU A 144 13.18 0.78 -10.06
CA LEU A 144 12.32 -0.13 -10.83
C LEU A 144 12.99 -0.61 -12.14
N GLY A 145 14.17 -0.08 -12.48
CA GLY A 145 14.89 -0.45 -13.71
C GLY A 145 14.14 -0.07 -14.99
N CYS A 146 13.44 1.07 -15.00
CA CYS A 146 12.62 1.54 -16.14
C CYS A 146 12.95 2.98 -16.52
N LEU A 147 12.26 3.54 -17.52
CA LEU A 147 12.43 4.94 -17.91
C LEU A 147 11.57 5.86 -17.03
N ALA A 148 12.02 7.09 -16.80
CA ALA A 148 11.23 8.10 -16.09
C ALA A 148 9.91 8.44 -16.80
N LEU A 149 9.80 8.17 -18.11
CA LEU A 149 8.55 8.29 -18.85
C LEU A 149 7.54 7.22 -18.40
N ASP A 150 7.97 5.97 -18.21
CA ASP A 150 7.12 4.86 -17.77
C ASP A 150 6.55 5.15 -16.38
N VAL A 151 7.37 5.70 -15.49
CA VAL A 151 6.95 6.14 -14.15
C VAL A 151 5.86 7.22 -14.23
N ARG A 152 6.04 8.24 -15.07
CA ARG A 152 5.03 9.31 -15.22
C ARG A 152 3.72 8.77 -15.77
N GLN A 153 3.79 7.88 -16.76
CA GLN A 153 2.59 7.29 -17.36
C GLN A 153 1.86 6.39 -16.35
N ALA A 154 2.58 5.49 -15.68
CA ALA A 154 2.00 4.61 -14.67
C ALA A 154 1.41 5.40 -13.49
N ARG A 155 2.06 6.49 -13.05
CA ARG A 155 1.48 7.37 -12.03
C ARG A 155 0.17 8.00 -12.50
N ALA A 156 0.12 8.54 -13.72
CA ALA A 156 -1.09 9.13 -14.27
C ALA A 156 -2.23 8.11 -14.32
N ASN A 157 -1.94 6.91 -14.85
CA ASN A 157 -2.91 5.81 -14.91
C ASN A 157 -3.40 5.39 -13.53
N ALA A 158 -2.49 5.26 -12.54
CA ALA A 158 -2.84 4.88 -11.18
C ALA A 158 -3.79 5.91 -10.54
N ILE A 159 -3.47 7.20 -10.66
CA ILE A 159 -4.30 8.29 -10.11
C ILE A 159 -5.69 8.29 -10.77
N GLU A 160 -5.76 8.08 -12.08
CA GLU A 160 -7.04 7.99 -12.81
C GLU A 160 -7.87 6.79 -12.34
N LYS A 161 -7.27 5.61 -12.22
CA LYS A 161 -7.92 4.39 -11.73
C LYS A 161 -8.46 4.58 -10.32
N LEU A 162 -7.65 5.13 -9.42
CA LEU A 162 -8.07 5.39 -8.04
C LEU A 162 -9.23 6.39 -7.98
N ALA A 163 -9.16 7.48 -8.75
CA ALA A 163 -10.24 8.45 -8.82
C ALA A 163 -11.55 7.83 -9.32
N ASN A 164 -11.49 6.93 -10.30
CA ASN A 164 -12.66 6.22 -10.82
C ASN A 164 -13.23 5.20 -9.82
N SER A 165 -12.36 4.46 -9.12
CA SER A 165 -12.77 3.52 -8.07
C SER A 165 -13.49 4.23 -6.92
N VAL A 166 -12.96 5.37 -6.46
CA VAL A 166 -13.59 6.18 -5.39
C VAL A 166 -14.96 6.72 -5.83
N ARG A 167 -15.10 7.17 -7.08
CA ARG A 167 -16.39 7.63 -7.61
C ARG A 167 -17.42 6.50 -7.66
N THR A 168 -17.02 5.34 -8.16
CA THR A 168 -17.87 4.15 -8.25
C THR A 168 -18.31 3.69 -6.86
N ALA A 169 -17.38 3.68 -5.89
CA ALA A 169 -17.71 3.38 -4.50
C ALA A 169 -18.72 4.39 -3.94
N ALA A 170 -18.51 5.69 -4.14
CA ALA A 170 -19.43 6.73 -3.68
C ALA A 170 -20.83 6.64 -4.33
N GLU A 171 -20.92 6.27 -5.60
CA GLU A 171 -22.18 6.04 -6.31
C GLU A 171 -22.91 4.81 -5.76
N SER A 172 -22.20 3.69 -5.57
CA SER A 172 -22.78 2.47 -4.99
C SER A 172 -23.27 2.66 -3.55
N MET A 173 -22.59 3.50 -2.75
CA MET A 173 -23.04 3.84 -1.40
C MET A 173 -24.33 4.66 -1.42
N ARG A 174 -24.48 5.59 -2.38
CA ARG A 174 -25.72 6.37 -2.55
C ARG A 174 -26.89 5.51 -2.99
N ASP A 175 -26.66 4.59 -3.92
CA ASP A 175 -27.70 3.65 -4.36
C ASP A 175 -28.10 2.69 -3.24
N ASN A 176 -27.15 2.23 -2.43
CA ASN A 176 -27.44 1.36 -1.30
C ASN A 176 -28.25 2.10 -0.21
N ASP A 177 -27.94 3.37 0.07
CA ASP A 177 -28.75 4.21 0.98
C ASP A 177 -30.16 4.48 0.44
N ALA A 178 -30.30 4.67 -0.87
CA ALA A 178 -31.61 4.81 -1.52
C ALA A 178 -32.41 3.50 -1.41
N VAL A 179 -31.78 2.34 -1.63
CA VAL A 179 -32.41 1.02 -1.48
C VAL A 179 -32.80 0.75 -0.02
N ILE A 180 -31.95 1.09 0.95
CA ILE A 180 -32.26 0.97 2.39
C ILE A 180 -33.45 1.87 2.75
N THR A 181 -33.48 3.10 2.23
CA THR A 181 -34.57 4.04 2.46
C THR A 181 -35.89 3.54 1.85
N VAL A 182 -35.85 3.02 0.62
CA VAL A 182 -37.02 2.42 -0.05
C VAL A 182 -37.51 1.19 0.72
N ASN A 183 -36.63 0.28 1.12
CA ASN A 183 -37.00 -0.89 1.93
C ASN A 183 -37.62 -0.48 3.27
N ARG A 184 -37.11 0.56 3.92
CA ARG A 184 -37.69 1.11 5.17
C ARG A 184 -39.08 1.70 4.95
N VAL A 185 -39.30 2.39 3.83
CA VAL A 185 -40.62 2.94 3.47
C VAL A 185 -41.60 1.81 3.15
N ILE A 186 -41.19 0.79 2.38
CA ILE A 186 -42.02 -0.39 2.06
C ILE A 186 -42.44 -1.12 3.35
N HIS A 187 -41.49 -1.40 4.24
CA HIS A 187 -41.80 -2.02 5.54
C HIS A 187 -42.70 -1.16 6.44
N SER A 188 -42.61 0.17 6.35
CA SER A 188 -43.50 1.10 7.06
C SER A 188 -44.91 1.16 6.48
N VAL A 189 -45.06 0.93 5.16
CA VAL A 189 -46.36 0.88 4.49
C VAL A 189 -47.08 -0.43 4.81
N ASP A 190 -46.36 -1.56 4.81
CA ASP A 190 -46.92 -2.88 5.18
C ASP A 190 -47.43 -2.93 6.63
N THR A 191 -46.77 -2.22 7.56
CA THR A 191 -47.24 -2.10 8.95
C THR A 191 -48.47 -1.20 9.09
N SER A 192 -48.67 -0.24 8.18
CA SER A 192 -49.85 0.64 8.19
C SER A 192 -51.10 0.03 7.55
N MET A 193 -50.92 -0.88 6.57
CA MET A 193 -52.02 -1.61 5.90
C MET A 193 -52.63 -2.72 6.77
N LEU A 194 -51.90 -3.20 7.79
CA LEU A 194 -52.41 -4.19 8.75
C LEU A 194 -53.20 -3.57 9.92
N ASN A 195 -53.24 -2.24 10.06
CA ASN A 195 -53.86 -1.56 11.20
C ASN A 195 -55.17 -0.79 10.88
N THR A 196 -55.69 -0.92 9.66
CA THR A 196 -56.99 -0.33 9.25
C THR A 196 -58.11 -1.36 9.13
N GLY A 197 -57.87 -2.60 9.53
CA GLY A 197 -58.85 -3.69 9.56
C GLY A 197 -59.42 -3.98 10.95
N VAL A 198 -59.81 -2.97 11.73
CA VAL A 198 -60.66 -3.16 12.93
C VAL A 198 -61.64 -2.00 13.05
N LEU A 199 -62.85 -2.20 12.54
CA LEU A 199 -64.13 -2.10 13.26
C LEU A 199 -65.29 -2.39 12.30
#